data_AF-A0A090CZI9-F1
#
_entry.id   AF-A0A090CZI9-F1
#
_cell.length_a   1.000
_cell.length_b   1.000
_cell.length_c   1.000
_cell.angle_alpha   90.00
_cell.angle_beta   90.00
_cell.angle_gamma   90.00
#
_symmetry.space_group_name_H-M   'P 1'
#
loop_
_entity.id
_entity.type
_entity.pdbx_description
1 polymer ?
#
loop_
_entity_poly.entity_id
_entity_poly.type
_entity_poly.pdbx_seq_one_letter_code
_entity_poly.pdbx_strand_id
1 'polypeptide(L)'
;MKFFLFKTLRRQAITLMEIMIVIALFSLVSGVLAINANRLIREERFQKESALIQDKIKLAIDLTLLFDVESEIQFVEKEDAIALAMIIENEGSQYRFLRGKEPISLKAIHFIEFDDFRKENERGKLSLKFLSNGSYLPKGILRLSTSRSDKDLGAITHYIHLPGYPAPLKTYKNDELNRTLTDEGESLDQKLTRYLVDEISSLNFKSSQELTEQTE
;
A
#
# COMPACT_ATOMS: atom_id res chain seq x y z
N MET A 1 -52.90 4.34 -56.04
CA MET A 1 -52.78 3.95 -54.61
C MET A 1 -51.38 3.46 -54.19
N LYS A 2 -50.50 2.99 -55.10
CA LYS A 2 -49.13 2.52 -54.76
C LYS A 2 -48.14 3.64 -54.34
N PHE A 3 -48.31 4.87 -54.84
CA PHE A 3 -47.37 5.98 -54.58
C PHE A 3 -47.40 6.52 -53.13
N PHE A 4 -48.55 6.45 -52.45
CA PHE A 4 -48.69 6.92 -51.06
C PHE A 4 -48.02 5.96 -50.07
N LEU A 5 -48.11 4.65 -50.32
CA LEU A 5 -47.49 3.60 -49.49
C LEU A 5 -45.95 3.74 -49.46
N PHE A 6 -45.32 4.00 -50.60
CA PHE A 6 -43.87 4.25 -50.68
C PHE A 6 -43.42 5.50 -49.91
N LYS A 7 -44.24 6.56 -49.88
CA LYS A 7 -43.92 7.81 -49.18
C LYS A 7 -43.99 7.63 -47.66
N THR A 8 -44.93 6.84 -47.16
CA THR A 8 -45.07 6.52 -45.73
C THR A 8 -43.96 5.57 -45.27
N LEU A 9 -43.64 4.53 -46.06
CA LEU A 9 -42.52 3.61 -45.80
C LEU A 9 -41.17 4.32 -45.73
N ARG A 10 -40.92 5.29 -46.64
CA ARG A 10 -39.68 6.07 -46.65
C ARG A 10 -39.54 6.97 -45.41
N ARG A 11 -40.64 7.55 -44.91
CA ARG A 11 -40.64 8.33 -43.66
C ARG A 11 -40.36 7.45 -42.44
N GLN A 12 -40.99 6.28 -42.36
CA GLN A 12 -40.77 5.32 -41.28
C GLN A 12 -39.32 4.79 -41.24
N ALA A 13 -38.72 4.53 -42.40
CA ALA A 13 -37.32 4.11 -42.50
C ALA A 13 -36.34 5.21 -42.01
N ILE A 14 -36.61 6.48 -42.32
CA ILE A 14 -35.79 7.61 -41.86
C ILE A 14 -35.90 7.77 -40.34
N THR A 15 -37.11 7.70 -39.77
CA THR A 15 -37.29 7.76 -38.30
C THR A 15 -36.66 6.57 -37.58
N LEU A 16 -36.67 5.38 -38.20
CA LEU A 16 -36.02 4.21 -37.64
C LEU A 16 -34.49 4.35 -37.67
N MET A 17 -33.94 4.87 -38.76
CA MET A 17 -32.50 5.22 -38.85
C MET A 17 -32.12 6.24 -37.77
N GLU A 18 -32.91 7.29 -37.58
CA GLU A 18 -32.66 8.31 -36.55
C GLU A 18 -32.65 7.70 -35.13
N ILE A 19 -33.63 6.85 -34.80
CA ILE A 19 -33.67 6.14 -33.52
C ILE A 19 -32.45 5.21 -33.35
N MET A 20 -32.03 4.51 -34.40
CA MET A 20 -30.82 3.66 -34.35
C MET A 20 -29.56 4.48 -34.08
N ILE A 21 -29.41 5.65 -34.70
CA ILE A 21 -28.28 6.55 -34.46
C ILE A 21 -28.29 7.02 -33.00
N VAL A 22 -29.46 7.41 -32.48
CA VAL A 22 -29.61 7.85 -31.09
C VAL A 22 -29.22 6.73 -30.11
N ILE A 23 -29.70 5.50 -30.34
CA ILE A 23 -29.32 4.34 -29.51
C ILE A 23 -27.82 4.06 -29.58
N ALA A 24 -27.21 4.16 -30.77
CA ALA A 24 -25.77 3.97 -30.94
C ALA A 24 -24.96 5.00 -30.15
N LEU A 25 -25.38 6.27 -30.17
CA LEU A 25 -24.74 7.34 -29.38
C LEU A 25 -24.89 7.09 -27.88
N PHE A 26 -26.08 6.72 -27.41
CA PHE A 26 -26.31 6.40 -26.00
C PHE A 26 -25.48 5.19 -25.54
N SER A 27 -25.36 4.15 -26.37
CA SER A 27 -24.55 2.98 -26.08
C SER A 27 -23.06 3.33 -25.92
N LEU A 28 -22.53 4.20 -26.79
CA LEU A 28 -21.13 4.64 -26.72
C LEU A 28 -20.85 5.40 -25.42
N VAL A 29 -21.69 6.39 -25.08
CA VAL A 29 -21.55 7.16 -23.84
C VAL A 29 -21.65 6.27 -22.61
N SER A 30 -22.63 5.35 -22.59
CA SER A 30 -22.82 4.42 -21.47
C SER A 30 -21.64 3.45 -21.30
N GLY A 31 -21.04 2.99 -22.41
CA GLY A 31 -19.86 2.14 -22.38
C GLY A 31 -18.66 2.82 -21.74
N VAL A 32 -18.39 4.08 -22.08
CA VAL A 32 -17.29 4.86 -21.47
C VAL A 32 -17.51 5.05 -19.97
N LEU A 33 -18.75 5.36 -19.55
CA LEU A 33 -19.10 5.51 -18.14
C LEU A 33 -18.92 4.21 -17.36
N ALA A 34 -19.34 3.07 -17.94
CA ALA A 34 -19.20 1.77 -17.29
C ALA A 34 -17.74 1.38 -17.05
N ILE A 35 -16.84 1.66 -18.01
CA ILE A 35 -15.40 1.40 -17.87
C ILE A 35 -14.80 2.23 -16.72
N ASN A 36 -15.15 3.52 -16.66
CA ASN A 36 -14.65 4.40 -15.60
C ASN A 36 -15.20 4.02 -14.22
N ALA A 37 -16.48 3.67 -14.13
CA ALA A 37 -17.09 3.22 -12.88
C ALA A 37 -16.42 1.95 -12.34
N ASN A 38 -16.16 0.95 -13.20
CA ASN A 38 -15.47 -0.27 -12.80
C ASN A 38 -14.05 -0.01 -12.28
N ARG A 39 -13.33 0.93 -12.89
CA ARG A 39 -12.01 1.34 -12.41
C ARG A 39 -12.08 1.95 -11.01
N LEU A 40 -13.03 2.85 -10.78
CA LEU A 40 -13.22 3.51 -9.48
C LEU A 40 -13.61 2.52 -8.38
N ILE A 41 -14.54 1.61 -8.67
CA ILE A 41 -14.99 0.57 -7.71
C ILE A 41 -13.80 -0.33 -7.32
N ARG A 42 -12.97 -0.72 -8.29
CA ARG A 42 -11.78 -1.54 -8.04
C ARG A 42 -10.78 -0.81 -7.14
N GLU A 43 -10.54 0.46 -7.42
CA GLU A 43 -9.63 1.29 -6.63
C GLU A 43 -10.16 1.50 -5.21
N GLU A 44 -11.44 1.83 -5.05
CA GLU A 44 -12.06 1.99 -3.73
C GLU A 44 -11.99 0.71 -2.88
N ARG A 45 -12.24 -0.46 -3.50
CA ARG A 45 -12.11 -1.74 -2.79
C ARG A 45 -10.67 -1.99 -2.35
N PHE A 46 -9.70 -1.72 -3.21
CA PHE A 46 -8.29 -1.83 -2.86
C PHE A 46 -7.90 -0.89 -1.71
N GLN A 47 -8.35 0.37 -1.74
CA GLN A 47 -8.12 1.34 -0.66
C GLN A 47 -8.71 0.84 0.68
N LYS A 48 -9.94 0.32 0.67
CA LYS A 48 -10.60 -0.24 1.86
C LYS A 48 -9.85 -1.45 2.42
N GLU A 49 -9.42 -2.37 1.57
CA GLU A 49 -8.65 -3.55 1.97
C GLU A 49 -7.27 -3.16 2.52
N SER A 50 -6.60 -2.20 1.88
CA SER A 50 -5.31 -1.67 2.36
C SER A 50 -5.44 -0.98 3.72
N ALA A 51 -6.48 -0.17 3.92
CA ALA A 51 -6.76 0.47 5.21
C ALA A 51 -7.05 -0.57 6.30
N LEU A 52 -7.80 -1.62 5.97
CA LEU A 52 -8.07 -2.72 6.90
C LEU A 52 -6.78 -3.43 7.34
N ILE A 53 -5.84 -3.68 6.42
CA ILE A 53 -4.53 -4.25 6.77
C ILE A 53 -3.77 -3.30 7.71
N GLN A 54 -3.74 -2.00 7.40
CA GLN A 54 -3.08 -1.00 8.24
C GLN A 54 -3.67 -0.96 9.66
N ASP A 55 -5.00 -0.97 9.78
CA ASP A 55 -5.69 -0.99 11.06
C ASP A 55 -5.37 -2.26 11.86
N LYS A 56 -5.24 -3.41 11.19
CA LYS A 56 -4.84 -4.66 11.83
C LYS A 56 -3.40 -4.62 12.31
N ILE A 57 -2.48 -4.08 11.51
CA ILE A 57 -1.08 -3.89 11.93
C ILE A 57 -1.01 -2.94 13.13
N LYS A 58 -1.73 -1.82 13.07
CA LYS A 58 -1.79 -0.87 14.19
C LYS A 58 -2.34 -1.52 15.45
N LEU A 59 -3.43 -2.28 15.32
CA LEU A 59 -4.00 -3.04 16.42
C LEU A 59 -3.00 -4.05 17.00
N ALA A 60 -2.26 -4.77 16.16
CA ALA A 60 -1.23 -5.70 16.63
C ALA A 60 -0.13 -4.97 17.43
N ILE A 61 0.36 -3.85 16.89
CA ILE A 61 1.35 -3.00 17.57
C ILE A 61 0.80 -2.49 18.92
N ASP A 62 -0.43 -1.97 18.94
CA ASP A 62 -1.07 -1.45 20.15
C ASP A 62 -1.28 -2.56 21.18
N LEU A 63 -1.68 -3.77 20.76
CA LEU A 63 -1.82 -4.95 21.63
C LEU A 63 -0.49 -5.33 22.27
N THR A 64 0.57 -5.35 21.49
CA THR A 64 1.90 -5.73 21.95
C THR A 64 2.52 -4.68 22.88
N LEU A 65 2.32 -3.39 22.60
CA LEU A 65 2.93 -2.30 23.38
C LEU A 65 2.16 -1.94 24.64
N LEU A 66 0.82 -1.93 24.57
CA LEU A 66 -0.01 -1.46 25.69
C LEU A 66 -0.40 -2.59 26.65
N PHE A 67 -0.52 -3.82 26.14
CA PHE A 67 -1.05 -4.96 26.89
C PHE A 67 -0.05 -6.10 27.06
N ASP A 68 1.17 -5.95 26.54
CA ASP A 68 2.22 -7.00 26.53
C ASP A 68 1.71 -8.32 25.92
N VAL A 69 0.86 -8.22 24.89
CA VAL A 69 0.25 -9.35 24.20
C VAL A 69 0.97 -9.63 22.89
N GLU A 70 1.47 -10.86 22.74
CA GLU A 70 2.05 -11.34 21.50
C GLU A 70 0.96 -11.58 20.45
N SER A 71 1.20 -11.05 19.25
CA SER A 71 0.27 -11.19 18.14
C SER A 71 1.00 -11.50 16.84
N GLU A 72 0.35 -12.25 15.96
CA GLU A 72 0.84 -12.59 14.64
C GLU A 72 -0.22 -12.27 13.59
N ILE A 73 0.17 -11.57 12.54
CA ILE A 73 -0.67 -11.36 11.36
C ILE A 73 -0.19 -12.32 10.28
N GLN A 74 -1.08 -13.20 9.81
CA GLN A 74 -0.81 -14.15 8.76
C GLN A 74 -1.59 -13.80 7.49
N PHE A 75 -0.90 -13.81 6.36
CA PHE A 75 -1.45 -13.73 5.02
C PHE A 75 -1.24 -15.08 4.35
N VAL A 76 -2.33 -15.68 3.87
CA VAL A 76 -2.30 -16.96 3.16
C VAL A 76 -2.91 -16.75 1.79
N GLU A 77 -2.14 -17.01 0.74
CA GLU A 77 -2.61 -16.98 -0.64
C GLU A 77 -3.59 -18.14 -0.87
N LYS A 78 -4.79 -17.84 -1.37
CA LYS A 78 -5.78 -18.80 -1.86
C LYS A 78 -6.04 -18.50 -3.34
N GLU A 79 -6.69 -19.43 -4.04
CA GLU A 79 -6.89 -19.40 -5.50
C GLU A 79 -7.33 -18.03 -6.05
N ASP A 80 -8.31 -17.37 -5.42
CA ASP A 80 -8.89 -16.10 -5.89
C ASP A 80 -8.75 -14.93 -4.90
N ALA A 81 -8.10 -15.12 -3.76
CA ALA A 81 -8.06 -14.14 -2.69
C ALA A 81 -6.92 -14.38 -1.70
N ILE A 82 -6.48 -13.34 -1.00
CA ILE A 82 -5.58 -13.48 0.13
C ILE A 82 -6.40 -13.55 1.42
N ALA A 83 -6.20 -14.58 2.22
CA ALA A 83 -6.80 -14.69 3.54
C ALA A 83 -5.91 -14.00 4.59
N LEU A 84 -6.48 -13.02 5.29
CA LEU A 84 -5.87 -12.30 6.39
C LEU A 84 -6.40 -12.83 7.73
N ALA A 85 -5.50 -13.35 8.56
CA ALA A 85 -5.80 -13.79 9.92
C ALA A 85 -4.90 -13.05 10.93
N MET A 86 -5.45 -12.77 12.11
CA MET A 86 -4.69 -12.29 13.26
C MET A 86 -4.80 -13.34 14.35
N ILE A 87 -3.66 -13.85 14.80
CA ILE A 87 -3.52 -14.84 15.85
C ILE A 87 -2.97 -14.13 17.07
N ILE A 88 -3.57 -14.41 18.23
CA ILE A 88 -3.14 -13.87 19.52
C ILE A 88 -2.71 -15.06 20.38
N GLU A 89 -1.43 -15.09 20.73
CA GLU A 89 -0.81 -16.23 21.41
C GLU A 89 -1.15 -16.24 22.91
N ASN A 90 -1.27 -15.07 23.55
CA ASN A 90 -1.42 -14.99 25.01
C ASN A 90 -2.83 -15.43 25.50
N GLU A 91 -2.88 -16.38 26.44
CA GLU A 91 -4.07 -17.13 26.90
C GLU A 91 -4.94 -16.41 27.96
N GLY A 92 -4.74 -15.11 28.16
CA GLY A 92 -5.57 -14.31 29.07
C GLY A 92 -7.05 -14.36 28.65
N SER A 93 -7.92 -14.80 29.56
CA SER A 93 -9.38 -14.93 29.34
C SER A 93 -10.05 -13.64 28.83
N GLN A 94 -9.40 -12.50 29.07
CA GLN A 94 -9.88 -11.16 28.73
C GLN A 94 -9.87 -10.88 27.23
N TYR A 95 -9.02 -11.51 26.42
CA TYR A 95 -8.90 -11.24 24.98
C TYR A 95 -9.52 -12.32 24.08
N ARG A 96 -10.30 -13.25 24.66
CA ARG A 96 -10.97 -14.32 23.90
C ARG A 96 -11.88 -13.80 22.79
N PHE A 97 -12.45 -12.60 22.93
CA PHE A 97 -13.29 -11.99 21.89
C PHE A 97 -12.53 -11.62 20.60
N LEU A 98 -11.21 -11.52 20.67
CA LEU A 98 -10.33 -11.31 19.51
C LEU A 98 -9.90 -12.65 18.89
N ARG A 99 -9.97 -13.75 19.66
CA ARG A 99 -9.62 -15.11 19.24
C ARG A 99 -10.82 -15.71 18.48
N GLY A 100 -10.64 -16.03 17.20
CA GLY A 100 -11.65 -16.77 16.42
C GLY A 100 -12.52 -15.93 15.49
N LYS A 101 -12.12 -14.69 15.14
CA LYS A 101 -12.70 -14.07 13.96
C LYS A 101 -12.26 -14.84 12.73
N GLU A 102 -13.21 -15.17 11.87
CA GLU A 102 -12.94 -15.83 10.59
C GLU A 102 -11.89 -15.04 9.79
N PRO A 103 -11.01 -15.72 9.05
CA PRO A 103 -10.03 -15.06 8.21
C PRO A 103 -10.73 -14.14 7.21
N ILE A 104 -10.28 -12.90 7.12
CA ILE A 104 -10.85 -11.90 6.24
C ILE A 104 -10.30 -12.16 4.83
N SER A 105 -11.19 -12.36 3.85
CA SER A 105 -10.81 -12.54 2.46
C SER A 105 -10.62 -11.19 1.77
N LEU A 106 -9.40 -10.94 1.30
CA LEU A 106 -8.99 -9.78 0.52
C LEU A 106 -9.10 -10.15 -0.97
N LYS A 107 -10.00 -9.50 -1.71
CA LYS A 107 -10.30 -9.83 -3.11
C LYS A 107 -9.73 -8.81 -4.10
N ALA A 108 -9.37 -7.61 -3.64
CA ALA A 108 -8.74 -6.60 -4.48
C ALA A 108 -7.21 -6.70 -4.41
N ILE A 109 -6.65 -7.13 -3.28
CA ILE A 109 -5.22 -7.34 -3.12
C ILE A 109 -4.88 -8.78 -3.52
N HIS A 110 -4.04 -8.94 -4.55
CA HIS A 110 -3.64 -10.24 -5.08
C HIS A 110 -2.18 -10.58 -4.77
N PHE A 111 -1.35 -9.57 -4.52
CA PHE A 111 0.06 -9.76 -4.19
C PHE A 111 0.41 -8.99 -2.93
N ILE A 112 1.05 -9.68 -1.99
CA ILE A 112 1.62 -9.11 -0.79
C ILE A 112 3.06 -9.59 -0.69
N GLU A 113 3.97 -8.63 -0.54
CA GLU A 113 5.40 -8.88 -0.44
C GLU A 113 5.94 -8.07 0.73
N PHE A 114 6.77 -8.69 1.56
CA PHE A 114 7.44 -8.01 2.66
C PHE A 114 8.94 -8.11 2.44
N ASP A 115 9.56 -6.95 2.24
CA ASP A 115 11.00 -6.84 2.11
C ASP A 115 11.60 -6.78 3.52
N ASP A 116 11.87 -7.96 4.08
CA ASP A 116 12.60 -8.14 5.32
C ASP A 116 14.02 -8.62 4.99
N PHE A 117 15.02 -7.86 5.41
CA PHE A 117 16.43 -8.23 5.28
C PHE A 117 16.80 -9.53 6.02
N ARG A 118 15.87 -10.16 6.77
CA ARG A 118 16.15 -11.26 7.69
C ARG A 118 15.43 -12.59 7.44
N LYS A 119 14.47 -12.72 6.51
CA LYS A 119 13.70 -13.98 6.36
C LYS A 119 13.36 -14.40 4.94
N GLU A 120 13.49 -15.70 4.68
CA GLU A 120 12.87 -16.40 3.56
C GLU A 120 11.34 -16.36 3.74
N ASN A 121 10.67 -15.59 2.88
CA ASN A 121 9.22 -15.68 2.74
C ASN A 121 8.88 -17.05 2.15
N GLU A 122 8.18 -17.90 2.90
CA GLU A 122 7.62 -19.15 2.36
C GLU A 122 6.63 -18.80 1.22
N ARG A 123 6.74 -19.48 0.08
CA ARG A 123 5.91 -19.16 -1.10
C ARG A 123 4.42 -19.27 -0.75
N GLY A 124 3.69 -18.16 -0.87
CA GLY A 124 2.24 -18.09 -0.64
C GLY A 124 1.82 -17.92 0.81
N LYS A 125 2.76 -17.80 1.75
CA LYS A 125 2.45 -17.48 3.16
C LYS A 125 3.41 -16.43 3.70
N LEU A 126 2.85 -15.30 4.11
CA LEU A 126 3.60 -14.24 4.81
C LEU A 126 3.08 -14.15 6.25
N SER A 127 3.97 -14.13 7.24
CA SER A 127 3.57 -13.83 8.61
C SER A 127 4.43 -12.75 9.26
N LEU A 128 3.74 -11.81 9.92
CA LEU A 128 4.32 -10.72 10.68
C LEU A 128 4.07 -10.97 12.15
N LYS A 129 5.14 -11.26 12.89
CA LYS A 129 5.09 -11.49 14.35
C LYS A 129 5.41 -10.22 15.11
N PHE A 130 4.62 -9.92 16.13
CA PHE A 130 4.77 -8.81 17.05
C PHE A 130 4.96 -9.40 18.45
N LEU A 131 6.21 -9.39 18.92
CA LEU A 131 6.58 -9.99 20.20
C LEU A 131 6.61 -8.94 21.30
N SER A 132 6.19 -9.36 22.50
CA SER A 132 6.02 -8.49 23.65
C SER A 132 7.37 -8.02 24.22
N ASN A 133 7.32 -7.03 25.12
CA ASN A 133 8.51 -6.41 25.73
C ASN A 133 9.54 -5.79 24.75
N GLY A 134 9.10 -5.41 23.54
CA GLY A 134 9.99 -4.81 22.53
C GLY A 134 11.02 -5.77 21.94
N SER A 135 10.86 -7.07 22.19
CA SER A 135 11.81 -8.11 21.73
C SER A 135 11.87 -8.18 20.20
N TYR A 136 10.74 -7.96 19.53
CA TYR A 136 10.68 -7.97 18.08
C TYR A 136 9.45 -7.23 17.54
N LEU A 137 9.70 -6.19 16.75
CA LEU A 137 8.72 -5.57 15.87
C LEU A 137 9.22 -5.70 14.43
N PRO A 138 8.34 -6.05 13.47
CA PRO A 138 8.75 -6.20 12.08
C PRO A 138 9.26 -4.86 11.55
N LYS A 139 10.41 -4.90 10.86
CA LYS A 139 11.02 -3.74 10.19
C LYS A 139 11.14 -4.04 8.70
N GLY A 140 10.60 -3.19 7.85
CA GLY A 140 10.65 -3.38 6.41
C GLY A 140 9.53 -2.64 5.68
N ILE A 141 9.39 -2.94 4.40
CA ILE A 141 8.32 -2.38 3.55
C ILE A 141 7.38 -3.50 3.15
N LEU A 142 6.10 -3.34 3.50
CA LEU A 142 5.03 -4.22 3.05
C LEU A 142 4.40 -3.64 1.78
N ARG A 143 4.64 -4.31 0.65
CA ARG A 143 4.05 -3.99 -0.65
C ARG A 143 2.74 -4.74 -0.81
N LEU A 144 1.66 -3.98 -1.04
CA LEU A 144 0.33 -4.48 -1.36
C LEU A 144 0.05 -4.14 -2.83
N SER A 145 -0.38 -5.10 -3.62
CA SER A 145 -0.59 -4.88 -5.06
C SER A 145 -1.73 -5.71 -5.64
N THR A 146 -2.36 -5.19 -6.68
CA THR A 146 -3.29 -5.94 -7.54
C THR A 146 -2.57 -6.83 -8.55
N SER A 147 -1.28 -6.59 -8.81
CA SER A 147 -0.46 -7.38 -9.76
C SER A 147 0.94 -7.66 -9.22
N ARG A 148 1.61 -8.68 -9.77
CA ARG A 148 2.98 -9.04 -9.41
C ARG A 148 3.99 -7.95 -9.78
N SER A 149 3.76 -7.25 -10.88
CA SER A 149 4.64 -6.20 -11.40
C SER A 149 3.96 -4.84 -11.33
N ASP A 150 4.69 -3.84 -10.84
CA ASP A 150 4.22 -2.44 -10.80
C ASP A 150 4.14 -1.83 -12.20
N LYS A 151 4.76 -2.47 -13.21
CA LYS A 151 4.77 -2.03 -14.61
C LYS A 151 3.53 -2.49 -15.39
N ASP A 152 2.67 -3.31 -14.79
CA ASP A 152 1.49 -3.81 -15.47
C ASP A 152 0.44 -2.70 -15.60
N LEU A 153 -0.14 -2.56 -16.80
CA LEU A 153 -1.12 -1.52 -17.10
C LEU A 153 -2.34 -1.63 -16.17
N GLY A 154 -2.51 -0.63 -15.31
CA GLY A 154 -3.61 -0.57 -14.36
C GLY A 154 -3.37 -1.32 -13.05
N ALA A 155 -2.13 -1.69 -12.72
CA ALA A 155 -1.75 -2.15 -11.39
C ALA A 155 -1.92 -1.01 -10.36
N ILE A 156 -2.51 -1.34 -9.21
CA ILE A 156 -2.63 -0.43 -8.07
C ILE A 156 -1.74 -1.00 -6.97
N THR A 157 -0.80 -0.20 -6.48
CA THR A 157 0.19 -0.61 -5.48
C THR A 157 0.28 0.39 -4.35
N HIS A 158 0.37 -0.13 -3.13
CA HIS A 158 0.63 0.63 -1.91
C HIS A 158 1.80 0.02 -1.15
N TYR A 159 2.57 0.88 -0.50
CA TYR A 159 3.65 0.48 0.38
C TYR A 159 3.33 0.93 1.79
N ILE A 160 3.41 0.02 2.75
CA ILE A 160 3.27 0.30 4.18
C ILE A 160 4.66 0.15 4.80
N HIS A 161 5.21 1.24 5.33
CA HIS A 161 6.50 1.21 6.01
C HIS A 161 6.33 0.77 7.46
N LEU A 162 7.04 -0.30 7.83
CA LEU A 162 7.11 -0.81 9.20
C LEU A 162 8.48 -0.41 9.79
N PRO A 163 8.51 0.56 10.71
CA PRO A 163 9.78 1.14 11.18
C PRO A 163 10.54 0.23 12.17
N GLY A 164 9.93 -0.83 12.70
CA GLY A 164 10.52 -1.70 13.72
C GLY A 164 10.53 -1.13 15.15
N TYR A 165 9.86 -0.01 15.37
CA TYR A 165 9.67 0.63 16.68
C TYR A 165 8.29 1.34 16.70
N PRO A 166 7.74 1.69 17.88
CA PRO A 166 6.48 2.43 17.98
C PRO A 166 6.58 3.80 17.29
N ALA A 167 6.08 3.86 16.05
CA ALA A 167 5.97 5.10 15.29
C ALA A 167 4.74 5.05 14.37
N PRO A 168 4.22 6.21 13.95
CA PRO A 168 3.12 6.26 13.00
C PRO A 168 3.45 5.49 11.72
N LEU A 169 2.53 4.62 11.29
CA LEU A 169 2.66 3.90 10.02
C LEU A 169 2.54 4.90 8.86
N LYS A 170 3.61 5.01 8.06
CA LYS A 170 3.60 5.79 6.82
C LYS A 170 3.18 4.89 5.66
N THR A 171 2.25 5.38 4.85
CA THR A 171 1.80 4.70 3.63
C THR A 171 2.13 5.55 2.42
N TYR A 172 2.59 4.90 1.35
CA TYR A 172 3.00 5.57 0.12
C TYR A 172 2.31 4.92 -1.07
N LYS A 173 1.87 5.74 -2.02
CA LYS A 173 1.42 5.26 -3.34
C LYS A 173 2.62 5.14 -4.28
N ASN A 174 2.47 4.38 -5.37
CA ASN A 174 3.52 4.06 -6.35
C ASN A 174 4.40 5.27 -6.77
N ASP A 175 3.81 6.45 -6.91
CA ASP A 175 4.51 7.66 -7.35
C ASP A 175 5.33 8.36 -6.25
N GLU A 176 5.11 8.01 -4.98
CA GLU A 176 5.70 8.70 -3.82
C GLU A 176 6.93 7.96 -3.26
N LEU A 177 6.98 6.62 -3.34
CA LEU A 177 8.07 5.82 -2.76
C LEU A 177 9.45 6.17 -3.37
N ASN A 178 9.49 6.44 -4.69
CA ASN A 178 10.73 6.86 -5.37
C ASN A 178 11.25 8.21 -4.86
N ARG A 179 10.40 9.07 -4.29
CA ARG A 179 10.80 10.36 -3.73
C ARG A 179 11.30 10.22 -2.29
N THR A 180 10.63 9.44 -1.45
CA THR A 180 10.99 9.30 -0.03
C THR A 180 12.22 8.44 0.23
N LEU A 181 12.48 7.40 -0.58
CA LEU A 181 13.72 6.61 -0.47
C LEU A 181 14.98 7.43 -0.81
N THR A 182 14.83 8.51 -1.58
CA THR A 182 15.93 9.41 -1.95
C THR A 182 16.23 10.44 -0.85
N ASP A 183 15.22 10.85 -0.06
CA ASP A 183 15.38 11.81 1.04
C ASP A 183 15.73 11.16 2.40
N GLU A 184 15.31 9.92 2.66
CA GLU A 184 15.65 9.17 3.89
C GLU A 184 16.97 8.35 3.73
N GLY A 185 17.61 8.37 2.56
CA GLY A 185 18.88 7.69 2.28
C GLY A 185 20.12 8.33 2.94
N GLU A 186 20.02 9.58 3.39
CA GLU A 186 20.99 10.18 4.31
C GLU A 186 20.41 10.15 5.71
N SER A 187 20.71 9.08 6.46
CA SER A 187 20.29 8.99 7.86
C SER A 187 20.71 10.26 8.61
N LEU A 188 19.86 10.72 9.53
CA LEU A 188 20.14 11.90 10.35
C LEU A 188 21.52 11.77 11.04
N ASP A 189 21.92 10.55 11.37
CA ASP A 189 23.24 10.19 11.87
C ASP A 189 24.37 10.45 10.87
N GLN A 190 24.18 10.19 9.57
CA GLN A 190 25.16 10.54 8.54
C GLN A 190 25.27 12.05 8.36
N LYS A 191 24.16 12.80 8.46
CA LYS A 191 24.18 14.28 8.42
C LYS A 191 24.89 14.85 9.65
N LEU A 192 24.64 14.32 10.83
CA LEU A 192 25.34 14.69 12.07
C LEU A 192 26.82 14.33 12.00
N THR A 193 27.16 13.15 11.46
CA THR A 193 28.55 12.71 11.30
C THR A 193 29.30 13.63 10.33
N ARG A 194 28.71 13.99 9.18
CA ARG A 194 29.32 14.94 8.25
C ARG A 194 29.47 16.32 8.86
N TYR A 195 28.45 16.83 9.55
CA TYR A 195 28.52 18.12 10.22
C TYR A 195 29.65 18.17 11.27
N LEU A 196 29.80 17.12 12.09
CA LEU A 196 30.88 17.03 13.08
C LEU A 196 32.26 16.91 12.42
N VAL A 197 32.38 16.18 11.32
CA VAL A 197 33.64 16.07 10.56
C VAL A 197 34.03 17.41 9.94
N ASP A 198 33.06 18.15 9.40
CA ASP A 198 33.27 19.48 8.83
C ASP A 198 33.64 20.51 9.93
N GLU A 199 33.00 20.43 11.10
CA GLU A 199 33.32 21.27 12.25
C GLU A 199 34.74 21.00 12.77
N ILE A 200 35.14 19.74 12.95
CA ILE A 200 36.50 19.35 13.40
C ILE A 200 37.56 19.79 12.38
N SER A 201 37.30 19.62 11.09
CA SER A 201 38.25 20.03 10.06
C SER A 201 38.41 21.56 9.99
N SER A 202 37.33 22.32 10.21
CA SER A 202 37.38 23.78 10.31
C SER A 202 38.14 24.27 11.55
N LEU A 203 38.00 23.56 12.68
CA LEU A 203 38.72 23.85 13.93
C LEU A 203 40.22 23.55 13.82
N ASN A 204 40.59 22.43 13.18
CA ASN A 204 41.99 22.10 12.91
C ASN A 204 42.66 23.08 11.93
N PHE A 205 41.89 23.64 10.99
CA PHE A 205 42.40 24.67 10.09
C PHE A 205 42.66 25.99 10.82
N LYS A 206 41.78 26.39 11.75
CA LYS A 206 41.97 27.58 12.61
C LYS A 206 43.13 27.44 13.58
N SER A 207 43.28 26.29 14.24
CA SER A 207 44.41 26.07 15.17
C SER A 207 45.76 26.07 14.46
N SER A 208 45.80 25.62 13.20
CA SER A 208 47.01 25.66 12.38
C SER A 208 47.40 27.08 11.96
N GLN A 209 46.43 28.00 11.79
CA GLN A 209 46.71 29.40 11.45
C GLN A 209 47.19 30.21 12.67
N GLU A 210 46.61 29.99 13.84
CA GLU A 210 47.03 30.68 15.09
C GLU A 210 48.44 30.29 15.55
N LEU A 211 48.92 29.08 15.23
CA LEU A 211 50.29 28.65 15.52
C LEU A 211 51.35 29.33 14.62
N THR A 212 50.96 29.80 13.43
CA THR A 212 51.86 30.54 12.52
C THR A 212 52.02 32.01 12.87
N GLU A 213 51.02 32.65 13.51
CA GLU A 213 51.10 34.06 13.92
C GLU A 213 51.82 34.27 15.27
N GLN A 214 52.11 33.22 16.04
CA GLN A 214 52.89 33.32 17.28
C GLN A 214 54.41 33.08 17.08
N THR A 215 54.88 32.95 15.84
CA THR A 215 56.30 32.74 15.50
C THR A 215 56.95 33.87 14.69
N GLU A 216 56.32 35.04 14.59
CA GLU A 216 56.96 36.30 14.15
C GLU A 216 57.27 37.24 15.31
#